data_AF-A0A9X5XKX5-F1
#
_entry.id   AF-A0A9X5XKX5-F1
#
_cell.length_a   1.000
_cell.length_b   1.000
_cell.length_c   1.000
_cell.angle_alpha   90.00
_cell.angle_beta   90.00
_cell.angle_gamma   90.00
#
_symmetry.space_group_name_H-M   'P 1'
#
loop_
_entity.id
_entity.type
_entity.pdbx_description
1 polymer ?
#
loop_
_entity_poly.entity_id
_entity_poly.type
_entity_poly.pdbx_seq_one_letter_code
_entity_poly.pdbx_strand_id
1 'polypeptide(L)'
;YTSVYEVDMGSHPVQLELELPSDDDAFSFGATADLTWRVSDPIAYVAGGERDVPTRLARELHQLARPVSRRFSIEDSRDAEAEVQYAVESGVFADGIGLAVTCAVRLRLDDDAIAHRRRKRALRYEADMLDPEHEYRLRQAQQLHELEVLRQYQSQELMAQKIAFYQHHLQHGGVAQWAFHLAAHPEDTRMVINAL
;
A
#
# COMPACT_ATOMS: atom_id res chain seq x y z
N TYR A 1 42.01 52.96 14.77
CA TYR A 1 41.88 52.28 13.48
C TYR A 1 40.39 52.20 13.20
N THR A 2 39.88 52.89 12.18
CA THR A 2 38.45 52.88 11.85
C THR A 2 38.23 51.81 10.79
N SER A 3 37.62 50.70 11.16
CA SER A 3 37.19 49.66 10.23
C SER A 3 35.86 50.08 9.60
N VAL A 4 35.86 50.27 8.29
CA VAL A 4 34.64 50.50 7.51
C VAL A 4 34.12 49.13 7.07
N TYR A 5 32.84 48.86 7.34
CA TYR A 5 32.14 47.66 6.91
C TYR A 5 31.05 48.07 5.93
N GLU A 6 31.09 47.51 4.72
CA GLU A 6 30.00 47.59 3.76
C GLU A 6 29.09 46.38 3.98
N VAL A 7 27.81 46.62 4.23
CA VAL A 7 26.82 45.57 4.50
C VAL A 7 25.79 45.59 3.40
N ASP A 8 25.65 44.47 2.69
CA ASP A 8 24.61 44.28 1.69
C ASP A 8 23.27 44.05 2.40
N MET A 9 22.30 44.92 2.14
CA MET A 9 20.93 44.82 2.65
C MET A 9 19.95 44.26 1.60
N GLY A 10 20.49 43.75 0.50
CA GLY A 10 19.75 43.09 -0.56
C GLY A 10 18.99 41.86 -0.07
N SER A 11 18.07 41.41 -0.92
CA SER A 11 17.34 40.16 -0.72
C SER A 11 18.13 39.03 -1.34
N HIS A 12 18.57 38.07 -0.53
CA HIS A 12 19.38 36.95 -0.96
C HIS A 12 18.58 35.65 -0.89
N PRO A 13 18.22 35.05 -2.04
CA PRO A 13 17.62 33.73 -2.05
C PRO A 13 18.70 32.67 -1.77
N VAL A 14 18.34 31.66 -0.98
CA VAL A 14 19.16 30.48 -0.73
C VAL A 14 18.24 29.26 -0.68
N GLN A 15 18.65 28.20 -1.36
CA GLN A 15 17.98 26.91 -1.32
C GLN A 15 18.82 25.95 -0.50
N LEU A 16 18.21 25.26 0.45
CA LEU A 16 18.86 24.31 1.34
C LEU A 16 18.23 22.93 1.15
N GLU A 17 19.08 21.92 1.03
CA GLU A 17 18.67 20.53 0.98
C GLU A 17 19.07 19.86 2.29
N LEU A 18 18.12 19.20 2.95
CA LEU A 18 18.32 18.53 4.23
C LEU A 18 17.68 17.15 4.18
N GLU A 19 18.28 16.21 4.89
CA GLU A 19 17.64 14.92 5.17
C GLU A 19 17.07 14.94 6.59
N LEU A 20 15.77 14.72 6.72
CA LEU A 20 15.09 14.70 8.00
C LEU A 20 14.70 13.27 8.37
N PRO A 21 15.00 12.80 9.59
CA PRO A 21 14.59 11.48 10.01
C PRO A 21 13.07 11.37 10.13
N SER A 22 12.51 10.22 9.76
CA SER A 22 11.13 9.85 10.08
C SER A 22 11.02 9.22 11.48
N ASP A 23 9.83 8.76 11.86
CA ASP A 23 9.62 7.97 13.09
C ASP A 23 10.37 6.63 13.09
N ASP A 24 10.53 6.05 11.91
CA ASP A 24 11.31 4.85 11.64
C ASP A 24 12.71 5.27 11.14
N ASP A 25 13.75 4.91 11.89
CA ASP A 25 15.15 5.19 11.51
C ASP A 25 15.55 4.48 10.20
N ALA A 26 14.71 3.58 9.65
CA ALA A 26 14.89 2.99 8.32
C ALA A 26 14.53 3.94 7.16
N PHE A 27 13.80 5.05 7.42
CA PHE A 27 13.36 5.98 6.39
C PHE A 27 13.66 7.45 6.76
N SER A 28 13.96 8.24 5.73
CA SER A 28 14.20 9.68 5.80
C SER A 28 13.30 10.43 4.81
N PHE A 29 13.00 11.68 5.16
CA PHE A 29 12.40 12.65 4.25
C PHE A 29 13.50 13.48 3.59
N GLY A 30 13.43 13.61 2.27
CA GLY A 30 14.20 14.62 1.55
C GLY A 30 13.49 15.96 1.70
N ALA A 31 14.11 16.89 2.43
CA ALA A 31 13.59 18.23 2.67
C ALA A 31 14.31 19.25 1.78
N THR A 32 13.53 20.11 1.14
CA THR A 32 14.03 21.28 0.43
C THR A 32 13.44 22.52 1.06
N ALA A 33 14.29 23.44 1.51
CA ALA A 33 13.85 24.71 2.06
C ALA A 33 14.32 25.85 1.17
N ASP A 34 13.35 26.63 0.69
CA ASP A 34 13.58 27.87 -0.04
C ASP A 34 13.55 29.01 0.97
N LEU A 35 14.68 29.67 1.15
CA LEU A 35 14.80 30.81 2.05
C LEU A 35 15.15 32.07 1.29
N THR A 36 14.66 33.19 1.79
CA THR A 36 15.06 34.51 1.34
C THR A 36 15.40 35.32 2.58
N TRP A 37 16.66 35.74 2.68
CA TRP A 37 17.14 36.52 3.81
C TRP A 37 17.60 37.91 3.36
N ARG A 38 17.47 38.88 4.26
CA ARG A 38 17.98 40.24 4.10
C ARG A 38 18.46 40.77 5.44
N VAL A 39 19.46 41.63 5.42
CA VAL A 39 19.92 42.32 6.64
C VAL A 39 18.91 43.41 7.01
N SER A 40 18.26 43.26 8.17
CA SER A 40 17.33 44.24 8.73
C SER A 40 18.00 45.16 9.75
N ASP A 41 18.98 44.65 10.50
CA ASP A 41 19.83 45.42 11.42
C ASP A 41 21.31 45.14 11.14
N PRO A 42 22.01 46.05 10.44
CA PRO A 42 23.42 45.88 10.10
C PRO A 42 24.37 45.95 11.30
N ILE A 43 23.98 46.63 12.39
CA ILE A 43 24.81 46.72 13.59
C ILE A 43 24.80 45.38 14.31
N ALA A 44 23.61 44.79 14.48
CA ALA A 44 23.47 43.46 15.05
C ALA A 44 24.15 42.39 14.19
N TYR A 45 24.04 42.48 12.86
CA TYR A 45 24.68 41.56 11.93
C TYR A 45 26.22 41.58 12.03
N VAL A 46 26.83 42.77 12.02
CA VAL A 46 28.28 42.92 12.13
C VAL A 46 28.77 42.54 13.53
N ALA A 47 28.03 42.90 14.58
CA ALA A 47 28.34 42.50 15.96
C ALA A 47 28.25 40.97 16.16
N GLY A 48 27.33 40.31 15.45
CA GLY A 48 27.19 38.86 15.44
C GLY A 48 28.37 38.13 14.79
N GLY A 49 29.17 38.83 13.96
CA GLY A 49 30.40 38.31 13.36
C GLY A 49 30.19 37.12 12.43
N GLU A 50 28.95 36.88 11.99
CA GLU A 50 28.59 35.75 11.15
C GLU A 50 29.17 35.93 9.75
N ARG A 51 29.87 34.91 9.26
CA ARG A 51 30.53 34.95 7.94
C ARG A 51 29.80 34.14 6.88
N ASP A 52 28.97 33.20 7.31
CA ASP A 52 28.23 32.30 6.43
C ASP A 52 26.79 32.14 6.92
N VAL A 53 25.96 33.09 6.48
CA VAL A 53 24.52 33.12 6.77
C VAL A 53 23.82 31.85 6.26
N PRO A 54 24.02 31.39 5.00
CA PRO A 54 23.47 30.12 4.51
C PRO A 54 23.74 28.93 5.43
N THR A 55 25.00 28.71 5.82
CA THR A 55 25.37 27.56 6.67
C THR A 55 24.74 27.65 8.06
N ARG A 56 24.65 28.87 8.61
CA ARG A 56 23.96 29.08 9.89
C ARG A 56 22.47 28.76 9.80
N LEU A 57 21.78 29.30 8.79
CA LEU A 57 20.35 29.08 8.57
C LEU A 57 20.04 27.60 8.34
N ALA A 58 20.90 26.88 7.61
CA ALA A 58 20.79 25.43 7.43
C ALA A 58 20.85 24.68 8.75
N ARG A 59 21.81 25.03 9.61
CA ARG A 59 21.97 24.41 10.93
C ARG A 59 20.76 24.67 11.83
N GLU A 60 20.28 25.91 11.89
CA GLU A 60 19.11 26.27 12.70
C GLU A 60 17.85 25.56 12.20
N LEU A 61 17.63 25.55 10.88
CA LEU A 61 16.51 24.83 10.28
C LEU A 61 16.56 23.33 10.58
N HIS A 62 17.73 22.71 10.47
CA HIS A 62 17.91 21.30 10.81
C HIS A 62 17.61 21.01 12.29
N GLN A 63 18.03 21.90 13.20
CA GLN A 63 17.77 21.74 14.64
C GLN A 63 16.29 21.86 15.00
N LEU A 64 15.56 22.74 14.31
CA LEU A 64 14.12 22.93 14.50
C LEU A 64 13.30 21.81 13.87
N ALA A 65 13.63 21.41 12.64
CA ALA A 65 12.84 20.47 11.87
C ALA A 65 13.00 19.01 12.33
N ARG A 66 14.21 18.60 12.75
CA ARG A 66 14.52 17.22 13.15
C ARG A 66 13.63 16.65 14.27
N PRO A 67 13.37 17.34 15.40
CA PRO A 67 12.49 16.80 16.44
C PRO A 67 11.02 16.71 15.99
N VAL A 68 10.60 17.58 15.08
CA VAL A 68 9.23 17.58 14.54
C VAL A 68 9.05 16.42 13.56
N SER A 69 9.97 16.25 12.61
CA SER A 69 9.89 15.20 11.58
C SER A 69 9.89 13.78 12.17
N ARG A 70 10.61 13.56 13.28
CA ARG A 70 10.63 12.26 14.00
C ARG A 70 9.29 11.81 14.56
N ARG A 71 8.30 12.70 14.61
CA ARG A 71 6.96 12.37 15.12
C ARG A 71 6.05 11.78 14.04
N PHE A 72 6.50 11.77 12.80
CA PHE A 72 5.70 11.40 11.64
C PHE A 72 6.29 10.20 10.91
N SER A 73 5.40 9.29 10.53
CA SER A 73 5.71 8.23 9.58
C SER A 73 5.97 8.81 8.20
N ILE A 74 6.80 8.12 7.42
CA ILE A 74 7.04 8.41 6.01
C ILE A 74 5.74 8.47 5.17
N GLU A 75 4.65 7.87 5.66
CA GLU A 75 3.33 7.94 5.03
C GLU A 75 2.63 9.29 5.23
N ASP A 76 2.92 9.99 6.32
CA ASP A 76 2.29 11.24 6.75
C ASP A 76 3.12 12.47 6.36
N SER A 77 3.77 12.42 5.19
CA SER A 77 4.70 13.47 4.75
C SER A 77 4.08 14.87 4.68
N ARG A 78 2.78 14.95 4.39
CA ARG A 78 2.04 16.23 4.30
C ARG A 78 1.86 16.87 5.68
N ASP A 79 1.53 16.07 6.68
CA ASP A 79 1.32 16.54 8.05
C ASP A 79 2.67 16.92 8.67
N ALA A 80 3.72 16.13 8.39
CA ALA A 80 5.09 16.47 8.74
C ALA A 80 5.54 17.80 8.12
N GLU A 81 5.22 18.06 6.85
CA GLU A 81 5.57 19.31 6.17
C GLU A 81 4.89 20.50 6.82
N ALA A 82 3.59 20.40 7.08
CA ALA A 82 2.82 21.47 7.71
C ALA A 82 3.33 21.81 9.11
N GLU A 83 3.68 20.80 9.92
CA GLU A 83 4.21 21.01 11.27
C GLU A 83 5.63 21.57 11.26
N VAL A 84 6.49 21.14 10.33
CA VAL A 84 7.82 21.74 10.17
C VAL A 84 7.70 23.19 9.72
N GLN A 85 6.82 23.49 8.75
CA GLN A 85 6.55 24.86 8.31
C GLN A 85 6.03 25.72 9.47
N TYR A 86 5.08 25.21 10.25
CA TYR A 86 4.56 25.89 11.43
C TYR A 86 5.64 26.15 12.48
N ALA A 87 6.53 25.18 12.74
CA ALA A 87 7.64 25.34 13.68
C ALA A 87 8.66 26.39 13.22
N VAL A 88 8.88 26.53 11.92
CA VAL A 88 9.75 27.56 11.35
C VAL A 88 9.11 28.94 11.43
N GLU A 89 7.80 29.05 11.16
CA GLU A 89 7.04 30.31 11.20
C GLU A 89 6.78 30.81 12.63
N SER A 90 6.50 29.90 13.56
CA SER A 90 6.25 30.22 14.98
C SER A 90 7.52 30.28 15.82
N GLY A 91 8.62 29.73 15.31
CA GLY A 91 9.89 29.62 15.99
C GLY A 91 10.72 30.90 15.93
N VAL A 92 11.77 30.90 16.75
CA VAL A 92 12.79 31.96 16.88
C VAL A 92 13.83 31.80 15.74
N PHE A 93 13.38 31.55 14.51
CA PHE A 93 14.25 31.26 13.38
C PHE A 93 15.00 32.52 12.95
N ALA A 94 16.34 32.45 12.87
CA ALA A 94 17.22 33.58 12.54
C ALA A 94 17.12 34.80 13.50
N ASP A 95 16.66 34.59 14.73
CA ASP A 95 16.53 35.67 15.71
C ASP A 95 17.88 36.12 16.30
N GLY A 96 17.94 37.37 16.75
CA GLY A 96 19.09 37.92 17.47
C GLY A 96 20.30 38.33 16.61
N ILE A 97 20.19 38.26 15.29
CA ILE A 97 21.30 38.54 14.34
C ILE A 97 21.00 39.70 13.38
N GLY A 98 19.85 40.36 13.53
CA GLY A 98 19.46 41.45 12.64
C GLY A 98 19.15 41.00 11.22
N LEU A 99 18.69 39.76 11.05
CA LEU A 99 18.25 39.22 9.76
C LEU A 99 16.72 39.14 9.73
N ALA A 100 16.14 39.50 8.59
CA ALA A 100 14.77 39.14 8.27
C ALA A 100 14.82 37.97 7.29
N VAL A 101 14.26 36.83 7.68
CA VAL A 101 14.27 35.61 6.88
C VAL A 101 12.86 35.10 6.65
N THR A 102 12.53 34.85 5.39
CA THR A 102 11.34 34.10 5.01
C THR A 102 11.78 32.71 4.60
N CYS A 103 11.11 31.67 5.12
CA CYS A 103 11.43 30.28 4.83
C CYS A 103 10.16 29.52 4.41
N ALA A 104 10.26 28.78 3.31
CA ALA A 104 9.26 27.84 2.87
C ALA A 104 9.91 26.45 2.78
N VAL A 105 9.41 25.50 3.57
CA VAL A 105 9.92 24.13 3.61
C VAL A 105 9.00 23.22 2.80
N ARG A 106 9.60 22.29 2.06
CA ARG A 106 8.91 21.24 1.31
C ARG A 106 9.52 19.90 1.69
N LEU A 107 8.69 18.94 2.07
CA LEU A 107 9.10 17.58 2.36
C LEU A 107 8.69 16.66 1.22
N ARG A 108 9.67 15.93 0.69
CA ARG A 108 9.46 14.88 -0.29
C ARG A 108 9.84 13.55 0.33
N LEU A 109 9.13 12.50 -0.10
CA LEU A 109 9.65 11.15 0.12
C LEU A 109 10.91 11.00 -0.71
N ASP A 110 11.95 10.47 -0.06
CA ASP A 110 13.22 10.19 -0.71
C ASP A 110 13.02 9.23 -1.92
N ASP A 111 13.88 9.34 -2.93
CA ASP A 111 13.77 8.58 -4.18
C ASP A 111 13.86 7.07 -3.94
N ASP A 112 14.55 6.62 -2.89
CA ASP A 112 14.59 5.22 -2.45
C ASP A 112 13.27 4.75 -1.82
N ALA A 113 12.57 5.63 -1.09
CA ALA A 113 11.22 5.35 -0.59
C ALA A 113 10.19 5.35 -1.73
N ILE A 114 10.38 6.17 -2.77
CA ILE A 114 9.58 6.14 -4.01
C ILE A 114 9.86 4.84 -4.78
N ALA A 115 11.11 4.39 -4.90
CA ALA A 115 11.47 3.13 -5.54
C ALA A 115 10.89 1.92 -4.80
N HIS A 116 10.97 1.92 -3.46
CA HIS A 116 10.33 0.90 -2.62
C HIS A 116 8.79 0.93 -2.74
N ARG A 117 8.17 2.12 -2.79
CA ARG A 117 6.73 2.27 -3.08
C ARG A 117 6.35 1.75 -4.46
N ARG A 118 7.16 2.01 -5.50
CA ARG A 118 6.94 1.44 -6.85
C ARG A 118 7.01 -0.08 -6.81
N ARG A 119 7.96 -0.66 -6.08
CA ARG A 119 8.11 -2.11 -5.93
C ARG A 119 6.95 -2.74 -5.15
N LYS A 120 6.52 -2.16 -4.02
CA LYS A 120 5.33 -2.63 -3.26
C LYS A 120 4.02 -2.46 -4.04
N ARG A 121 3.86 -1.36 -4.78
CA ARG A 121 2.69 -1.15 -5.65
C ARG A 121 2.67 -2.14 -6.81
N ALA A 122 3.81 -2.43 -7.43
CA ALA A 122 3.90 -3.44 -8.48
C ALA A 122 3.49 -4.83 -7.96
N LEU A 123 4.00 -5.24 -6.80
CA LEU A 123 3.64 -6.52 -6.17
C LEU A 123 2.16 -6.61 -5.77
N ARG A 124 1.57 -5.51 -5.26
CA ARG A 124 0.12 -5.46 -4.95
C ARG A 124 -0.73 -5.49 -6.22
N TYR A 125 -0.36 -4.73 -7.25
CA TYR A 125 -1.05 -4.77 -8.53
C TYR A 125 -1.01 -6.15 -9.19
N GLU A 126 0.11 -6.86 -9.07
CA GLU A 126 0.26 -8.22 -9.59
C GLU A 126 -0.62 -9.22 -8.83
N ALA A 127 -0.77 -9.04 -7.51
CA ALA A 127 -1.70 -9.81 -6.68
C ALA A 127 -3.17 -9.49 -7.01
N ASP A 128 -3.54 -8.22 -7.14
CA ASP A 128 -4.91 -7.77 -7.42
C ASP A 128 -5.34 -8.14 -8.85
N MET A 129 -4.42 -8.22 -9.83
CA MET A 129 -4.73 -8.71 -11.18
C MET A 129 -4.99 -10.22 -11.25
N LEU A 130 -4.52 -10.99 -10.27
CA LEU A 130 -4.83 -12.42 -10.17
C LEU A 130 -6.25 -12.68 -9.63
N ASP A 131 -6.88 -11.70 -8.97
CA ASP A 131 -8.19 -11.87 -8.33
C ASP A 131 -9.35 -12.11 -9.31
N PRO A 132 -9.50 -11.38 -10.44
CA PRO A 132 -10.60 -11.65 -11.37
C PRO A 132 -10.54 -13.04 -12.00
N GLU A 133 -9.33 -13.51 -12.35
CA GLU A 133 -9.14 -14.86 -12.89
C GLU A 133 -9.29 -15.94 -11.82
N HIS A 134 -8.84 -15.67 -10.59
CA HIS A 134 -8.98 -16.60 -9.47
C HIS A 134 -10.46 -16.75 -9.09
N GLU A 135 -11.21 -15.64 -8.98
CA GLU A 135 -12.63 -15.66 -8.72
C GLU A 135 -13.41 -16.38 -9.82
N TYR A 136 -13.07 -16.15 -11.09
CA TYR A 136 -13.73 -16.83 -12.21
C TYR A 136 -13.48 -18.35 -12.15
N ARG A 137 -12.23 -18.76 -11.90
CA ARG A 137 -11.87 -20.18 -11.74
C ARG A 137 -12.58 -20.82 -10.55
N LEU A 138 -12.70 -20.12 -9.42
CA LEU A 138 -13.36 -20.63 -8.23
C LEU A 138 -14.87 -20.83 -8.48
N ARG A 139 -15.53 -19.86 -9.13
CA ARG A 139 -16.95 -19.98 -9.52
C ARG A 139 -17.15 -21.13 -10.51
N GLN A 140 -16.27 -21.30 -11.48
CA GLN A 140 -16.37 -22.38 -12.45
C GLN A 140 -16.21 -23.75 -11.78
N ALA A 141 -15.25 -23.90 -10.86
CA ALA A 141 -15.05 -25.12 -10.10
C ALA A 141 -16.28 -25.48 -9.23
N GLN A 142 -16.89 -24.48 -8.59
CA GLN A 142 -18.12 -24.68 -7.81
C GLN A 142 -19.29 -25.17 -8.67
N GLN A 143 -19.51 -24.55 -9.83
CA GLN A 143 -20.57 -24.96 -10.76
C GLN A 143 -20.38 -26.39 -11.26
N LEU A 144 -19.14 -26.78 -11.58
CA LEU A 144 -18.83 -28.14 -12.02
C LEU A 144 -19.10 -29.16 -10.90
N HIS A 145 -18.69 -28.84 -9.67
CA HIS A 145 -18.93 -29.71 -8.52
C HIS A 145 -20.43 -29.88 -8.24
N GLU A 146 -21.21 -28.80 -8.32
CA GLU A 146 -22.68 -28.86 -8.14
C GLU A 146 -23.34 -29.77 -9.19
N LEU A 147 -22.92 -29.68 -10.45
CA LEU A 147 -23.39 -30.56 -11.52
C LEU A 147 -23.02 -32.03 -11.29
N GLU A 148 -21.83 -32.30 -10.77
CA GLU A 148 -21.40 -33.65 -10.42
C GLU A 148 -22.27 -34.25 -9.31
N VAL A 149 -22.53 -33.48 -8.25
CA VAL A 149 -23.39 -33.92 -7.13
C VAL A 149 -24.81 -34.22 -7.63
N LEU A 150 -25.38 -33.35 -8.47
CA LEU A 150 -26.71 -33.57 -9.05
C LEU A 150 -26.75 -34.84 -9.92
N ARG A 151 -25.72 -35.07 -10.74
CA ARG A 151 -25.62 -36.28 -11.58
C ARG A 151 -25.50 -37.54 -10.73
N GLN A 152 -24.71 -37.50 -9.67
CA GLN A 152 -24.58 -38.62 -8.75
C GLN A 152 -25.92 -38.94 -8.08
N TYR A 153 -26.65 -37.92 -7.61
CA TYR A 153 -27.96 -38.11 -6.99
C TYR A 153 -28.97 -38.72 -7.97
N GLN A 154 -29.07 -38.17 -9.19
CA GLN A 154 -29.95 -38.73 -10.23
C GLN A 154 -29.58 -40.17 -10.57
N SER A 155 -28.29 -40.49 -10.66
CA SER A 155 -27.83 -41.85 -10.93
C SER A 155 -28.22 -42.81 -9.81
N GLN A 156 -28.08 -42.41 -8.55
CA GLN A 156 -28.52 -43.20 -7.39
C GLN A 156 -30.03 -43.40 -7.39
N GLU A 157 -30.80 -42.37 -7.71
CA GLU A 157 -32.25 -42.44 -7.78
C GLU A 157 -32.73 -43.39 -8.89
N LEU A 158 -32.15 -43.28 -10.09
CA LEU A 158 -32.41 -44.22 -11.19
C LEU A 158 -32.04 -45.65 -10.82
N MET A 159 -30.90 -45.85 -10.15
CA MET A 159 -30.51 -47.17 -9.66
C MET A 159 -31.51 -47.72 -8.64
N ALA A 160 -31.95 -46.92 -7.67
CA ALA A 160 -32.93 -47.33 -6.68
C ALA A 160 -34.28 -47.69 -7.32
N GLN A 161 -34.75 -46.90 -8.29
CA GLN A 161 -35.97 -47.19 -9.05
C GLN A 161 -35.85 -48.52 -9.82
N LYS A 162 -34.70 -48.78 -10.47
CA LYS A 162 -34.42 -50.06 -11.13
C LYS A 162 -34.46 -51.22 -10.13
N ILE A 163 -33.80 -51.10 -8.98
CA ILE A 163 -33.78 -52.15 -7.94
C ILE A 163 -35.21 -52.45 -7.47
N ALA A 164 -36.01 -51.42 -7.16
CA ALA A 164 -37.39 -51.57 -6.71
C ALA A 164 -38.27 -52.26 -7.76
N PHE A 165 -38.11 -51.89 -9.04
CA PHE A 165 -38.79 -52.53 -10.16
C PHE A 165 -38.47 -54.03 -10.22
N TYR A 166 -37.19 -54.40 -10.14
CA TYR A 166 -36.79 -55.81 -10.17
C TYR A 166 -37.24 -56.59 -8.94
N GLN A 167 -37.14 -56.02 -7.74
CA GLN A 167 -37.60 -56.66 -6.50
C GLN A 167 -39.11 -56.96 -6.53
N HIS A 168 -39.93 -56.01 -7.00
CA HIS A 168 -41.39 -56.20 -7.10
C HIS A 168 -41.75 -57.37 -8.01
N HIS A 169 -41.12 -57.47 -9.19
CA HIS A 169 -41.38 -58.54 -10.16
C HIS A 169 -40.87 -59.92 -9.70
N LEU A 170 -39.77 -59.98 -8.94
CA LEU A 170 -39.26 -61.23 -8.35
C LEU A 170 -40.21 -61.82 -7.30
N GLN A 171 -40.80 -61.00 -6.44
CA GLN A 171 -41.72 -61.46 -5.38
C GLN A 171 -43.06 -62.00 -5.90
N HIS A 172 -43.52 -61.51 -7.06
CA HIS A 172 -44.83 -61.88 -7.64
C HIS A 172 -44.72 -62.96 -8.74
N GLY A 173 -43.58 -63.66 -8.85
CA GLY A 173 -43.41 -64.80 -9.77
C GLY A 173 -43.26 -64.43 -11.26
N GLY A 174 -42.94 -63.17 -11.57
CA GLY A 174 -42.87 -62.63 -12.94
C GLY A 174 -41.57 -62.95 -13.70
N VAL A 175 -41.03 -64.17 -13.59
CA VAL A 175 -39.71 -64.55 -14.16
C VAL A 175 -39.64 -64.33 -15.68
N ALA A 176 -40.77 -64.51 -16.40
CA ALA A 176 -40.84 -64.28 -17.85
C ALA A 176 -40.71 -62.79 -18.24
N GLN A 177 -41.27 -61.89 -17.42
CA GLN A 177 -41.25 -60.45 -17.66
C GLN A 177 -39.87 -59.84 -17.34
N TRP A 178 -39.18 -60.43 -16.36
CA TRP A 178 -37.77 -60.16 -16.05
C TRP A 178 -36.83 -60.55 -17.21
N ALA A 179 -36.98 -61.76 -17.76
CA ALA A 179 -36.15 -62.23 -18.89
C ALA A 179 -36.34 -61.38 -20.15
N PHE A 180 -37.57 -60.92 -20.41
CA PHE A 180 -37.87 -60.02 -21.54
C PHE A 180 -37.23 -58.64 -21.35
N HIS A 181 -37.29 -58.06 -20.14
CA HIS A 181 -36.70 -56.75 -19.85
C HIS A 181 -35.17 -56.78 -19.86
N LEU A 182 -34.53 -57.85 -19.38
CA LEU A 182 -33.07 -58.01 -19.46
C LEU A 182 -32.57 -58.28 -20.89
N ALA A 183 -33.36 -58.96 -21.72
CA ALA A 183 -33.03 -59.13 -23.13
C ALA A 183 -33.06 -57.79 -23.90
N ALA A 184 -33.90 -56.84 -23.47
CA ALA A 184 -33.94 -55.49 -24.01
C ALA A 184 -32.85 -54.56 -23.42
N HIS A 185 -32.34 -54.85 -22.22
CA HIS A 185 -31.36 -54.04 -21.49
C HIS A 185 -30.21 -54.90 -20.91
N PRO A 186 -29.25 -55.33 -21.76
CA PRO A 186 -28.16 -56.23 -21.35
C PRO A 186 -27.20 -55.62 -20.32
N GLU A 187 -27.12 -54.28 -20.23
CA GLU A 187 -26.35 -53.54 -19.22
C GLU A 187 -26.81 -53.79 -17.78
N ASP A 188 -28.07 -54.14 -17.55
CA ASP A 188 -28.65 -54.34 -16.22
C ASP A 188 -28.38 -55.74 -15.65
N THR A 189 -27.83 -56.65 -16.47
CA THR A 189 -27.55 -58.05 -16.10
C THR A 189 -26.59 -58.19 -14.92
N ARG A 190 -25.56 -57.32 -14.84
CA ARG A 190 -24.59 -57.33 -13.73
C ARG A 190 -25.20 -56.91 -12.39
N MET A 191 -26.24 -56.09 -12.43
CA MET A 191 -26.87 -55.51 -11.25
C MET A 191 -27.77 -56.53 -10.54
N VAL A 192 -28.42 -57.41 -11.32
CA VAL A 192 -29.27 -58.49 -10.80
C VAL A 192 -28.45 -59.63 -10.20
N ILE A 193 -27.29 -59.96 -10.77
CA ILE A 193 -26.41 -61.04 -10.28
C ILE A 193 -25.85 -60.73 -8.88
N ASN A 194 -25.65 -59.46 -8.53
CA ASN A 194 -25.20 -59.04 -7.20
C ASN A 194 -26.32 -58.95 -6.15
N ALA A 195 -27.59 -59.10 -6.55
CA ALA A 195 -28.77 -58.99 -5.68
C ALA A 195 -29.42 -60.35 -5.34
N LEU A 196 -28.90 -61.45 -5.90
CA LEU A 196 -29.22 -62.84 -5.56
C LEU A 196 -28.35 -63.33 -4.39
#